data_AF-A0A6J4HVD0-F1
#
_entry.id   AF-A0A6J4HVD0-F1
#
_cell.length_a   1.000
_cell.length_b   1.000
_cell.length_c   1.000
_cell.angle_alpha   90.00
_cell.angle_beta   90.00
_cell.angle_gamma   90.00
#
_symmetry.space_group_name_H-M   'P 1'
#
loop_
_entity.id
_entity.type
_entity.pdbx_description
1 polymer ?
#
loop_
_entity_poly.entity_id
_entity_poly.type
_entity_poly.pdbx_seq_one_letter_code
_entity_poly.pdbx_strand_id
1 'polypeptide(L)'
;MSPGTDIAAYVAGFVAAEGYFGMDRTGTRFRLAVGLGAVDEGSCHLLLELFGVGTVTRSPRRRAHYDDEVTWQVQALPALVGVVVPFMDAHLPPSHKQMQFIAWRAPLLEYWHHRARRVRPCGRAGCPAPSRCKGLCRRHYYLEFGR
;
A
#
# COMPACT_ATOMS: atom_id res chain seq x y z
N MET A 1 0.52 22.27 -21.08
CA MET A 1 0.39 21.17 -20.12
C MET A 1 -0.28 21.71 -18.87
N SER A 2 -1.33 21.05 -18.37
CA SER A 2 -1.97 21.41 -17.11
C SER A 2 -1.07 21.09 -15.91
N PRO A 3 -1.02 21.93 -14.86
CA PRO A 3 -0.10 21.75 -13.72
C PRO A 3 -0.20 20.36 -13.04
N GLY A 4 -1.41 19.77 -12.99
CA GLY A 4 -1.62 18.44 -12.39
C GLY A 4 -1.02 17.28 -13.20
N THR A 5 -0.81 17.45 -14.50
CA THR A 5 -0.19 16.41 -15.35
C THR A 5 1.32 16.33 -15.15
N ASP A 6 1.94 17.46 -14.79
CA ASP A 6 3.38 17.56 -14.55
C ASP A 6 3.78 16.84 -13.25
N ILE A 7 3.05 17.08 -12.17
CA ILE A 7 3.34 16.44 -10.88
C ILE A 7 3.08 14.93 -10.88
N ALA A 8 2.06 14.46 -11.61
CA ALA A 8 1.79 13.03 -11.74
C ALA A 8 2.93 12.30 -12.47
N ALA A 9 3.45 12.90 -13.54
CA ALA A 9 4.61 12.37 -14.28
C ALA A 9 5.88 12.37 -13.41
N TYR A 10 6.12 13.45 -12.66
CA TYR A 10 7.23 13.54 -11.72
C TYR A 10 7.16 12.42 -10.66
N VAL A 11 6.02 12.25 -9.99
CA VAL A 11 5.84 11.21 -8.96
C VAL A 11 6.01 9.82 -9.55
N ALA A 12 5.45 9.56 -10.73
CA ALA A 12 5.60 8.28 -11.39
C ALA A 12 7.07 8.00 -11.79
N GLY A 13 7.79 9.02 -12.26
CA GLY A 13 9.23 8.95 -12.49
C GLY A 13 10.02 8.68 -11.21
N PHE A 14 9.64 9.32 -10.10
CA PHE A 14 10.27 9.11 -8.80
C PHE A 14 10.05 7.69 -8.28
N VAL A 15 8.83 7.15 -8.41
CA VAL A 15 8.55 5.73 -8.11
C VAL A 15 9.30 4.79 -9.06
N ALA A 16 9.47 5.17 -10.33
CA ALA A 16 10.26 4.39 -11.28
C ALA A 16 11.75 4.28 -10.87
N ALA A 17 12.30 5.30 -10.22
CA ALA A 17 13.64 5.26 -9.65
C ALA A 17 13.67 4.50 -8.31
N GLU A 18 13.00 5.06 -7.29
CA GLU A 18 13.18 4.69 -5.87
C GLU A 18 12.13 3.70 -5.35
N GLY A 19 11.06 3.46 -6.10
CA GLY A 19 9.94 2.65 -5.65
C GLY A 19 10.25 1.17 -5.53
N TYR A 20 9.58 0.50 -4.60
CA TYR A 20 9.66 -0.92 -4.39
C TYR A 20 8.26 -1.54 -4.34
N PHE A 21 7.99 -2.44 -5.29
CA PHE A 21 6.79 -3.26 -5.32
C PHE A 21 7.07 -4.59 -4.62
N GLY A 22 6.64 -4.70 -3.37
CA GLY A 22 6.87 -5.86 -2.53
C GLY A 22 5.68 -6.80 -2.45
N MET A 23 5.97 -8.09 -2.46
CA MET A 23 5.02 -9.16 -2.16
C MET A 23 5.72 -10.17 -1.25
N ASP A 24 5.01 -10.70 -0.25
CA ASP A 24 5.54 -11.80 0.56
C ASP A 24 5.58 -13.11 -0.25
N ARG A 25 6.31 -14.12 0.26
CA ARG A 25 6.45 -15.42 -0.42
C ARG A 25 5.11 -16.15 -0.61
N THR A 26 4.11 -15.83 0.20
CA THR A 26 2.80 -16.46 0.18
C THR A 26 1.81 -15.75 -0.74
N GLY A 27 2.15 -14.58 -1.30
CA GLY A 27 1.25 -13.80 -2.15
C GLY A 27 0.02 -13.26 -1.41
N THR A 28 0.17 -12.98 -0.12
CA THR A 28 -0.92 -12.53 0.77
C THR A 28 -0.72 -11.12 1.30
N ARG A 29 0.53 -10.64 1.33
CA ARG A 29 0.86 -9.27 1.74
C ARG A 29 1.56 -8.57 0.60
N PHE A 30 1.09 -7.37 0.30
CA PHE A 30 1.56 -6.55 -0.79
C PHE A 30 1.90 -5.17 -0.25
N ARG A 31 2.91 -4.53 -0.85
CA ARG A 31 3.26 -3.15 -0.54
C ARG A 31 3.83 -2.41 -1.74
N LEU A 32 3.55 -1.12 -1.82
CA LEU A 32 4.41 -0.16 -2.48
C LEU A 32 5.19 0.56 -1.37
N ALA A 33 6.50 0.75 -1.54
CA ALA A 33 7.32 1.53 -0.63
C ALA A 33 8.32 2.40 -1.39
N VAL A 34 8.69 3.54 -0.83
CA VAL A 34 9.82 4.37 -1.25
C VAL A 34 10.62 4.65 0.01
N GLY A 35 11.86 4.15 0.04
CA GLY A 35 12.79 4.32 1.16
C GLY A 35 13.93 5.23 0.76
N LEU A 36 14.23 6.24 1.59
CA LEU A 36 15.24 7.26 1.35
C LEU A 36 16.07 7.47 2.63
N GLY A 37 17.15 8.23 2.52
CA GLY A 37 17.83 8.79 3.69
C GLY A 37 16.91 9.75 4.45
N ALA A 38 17.05 9.85 5.76
CA ALA A 38 16.21 10.68 6.61
C ALA A 38 16.25 12.17 6.25
N VAL A 39 17.33 12.63 5.59
CA VAL A 39 17.45 13.99 5.06
C VAL A 39 16.38 14.32 4.01
N ASP A 40 15.88 13.31 3.29
CA ASP A 40 14.87 13.44 2.23
C ASP A 40 13.45 13.12 2.72
N GLU A 41 13.20 13.18 4.03
CA GLU A 41 11.90 12.89 4.62
C GLU A 41 10.77 13.74 4.03
N GLY A 42 11.06 14.98 3.62
CA GLY A 42 10.08 15.85 2.94
C GLY A 42 9.45 15.18 1.71
N SER A 43 10.23 14.41 0.96
CA SER A 43 9.76 13.65 -0.21
C SER A 43 8.77 12.54 0.19
N CYS A 44 9.02 11.85 1.31
CA CYS A 44 8.10 10.83 1.82
C CYS A 44 6.76 11.43 2.30
N HIS A 45 6.78 12.60 2.93
CA HIS A 45 5.54 13.29 3.32
C HIS A 45 4.79 13.83 2.10
N LEU A 46 5.49 14.35 1.09
CA LEU A 46 4.87 14.76 -0.17
C LEU A 46 4.18 13.59 -0.87
N LEU A 47 4.76 12.39 -0.86
CA LEU A 47 4.09 11.19 -1.36
C LEU A 47 2.83 10.84 -0.55
N LEU A 48 2.89 10.97 0.78
CA LEU A 48 1.71 10.76 1.64
C LEU A 48 0.59 11.76 1.30
N GLU A 49 0.92 13.03 1.15
CA GLU A 49 -0.03 14.09 0.81
C GLU A 49 -0.65 13.89 -0.57
N LEU A 50 0.15 13.58 -1.58
CA LEU A 50 -0.32 13.40 -2.95
C LEU A 50 -1.19 12.16 -3.13
N PHE A 51 -0.81 11.03 -2.53
CA PHE A 51 -1.60 9.82 -2.62
C PHE A 51 -2.79 9.81 -1.65
N GLY A 52 -2.73 10.61 -0.57
CA GLY A 52 -3.72 10.59 0.52
C GLY A 52 -3.79 9.27 1.29
N VAL A 53 -2.85 8.34 1.02
CA VAL A 53 -2.80 7.00 1.61
C VAL A 53 -1.36 6.60 1.93
N GLY A 54 -1.23 5.65 2.86
CA GLY A 54 0.06 5.11 3.28
C GLY A 54 0.48 5.64 4.64
N THR A 55 1.72 5.34 5.01
CA THR A 55 2.33 5.72 6.27
C THR A 55 3.79 6.05 6.04
N VAL A 56 4.28 7.10 6.71
CA VAL A 56 5.71 7.40 6.80
C VAL A 56 6.26 6.80 8.08
N THR A 57 7.40 6.12 8.01
CA THR A 57 8.08 5.54 9.17
C THR A 57 9.55 5.85 9.07
N ARG A 58 10.14 6.27 10.19
CA ARG A 58 11.59 6.43 10.33
C ARG A 58 12.19 5.17 10.94
N SER A 59 13.36 4.79 10.47
CA SER A 59 14.17 3.73 11.07
C SER A 59 15.58 4.22 11.33
N PRO A 60 16.15 3.98 12.52
CA PRO A 60 17.52 4.34 12.81
C PRO A 60 18.47 3.53 11.91
N ARG A 61 19.64 4.11 11.65
CA ARG A 61 20.72 3.45 10.91
C ARG A 61 21.02 2.08 11.49
N ARG A 62 21.27 1.11 10.62
CA ARG A 62 21.59 -0.27 11.05
C ARG A 62 23.07 -0.47 11.37
N ARG A 63 23.93 0.44 10.90
CA ARG A 63 25.39 0.42 11.05
C ARG A 63 25.91 1.85 11.12
N ALA A 64 27.08 2.04 11.73
CA ALA A 64 27.63 3.38 11.98
C ALA A 64 27.84 4.24 10.71
N HIS A 65 28.13 3.59 9.57
CA HIS A 65 28.38 4.25 8.28
C HIS A 65 27.14 4.40 7.40
N TYR A 66 25.96 4.01 7.88
CA TYR A 66 24.69 4.24 7.19
C TYR A 66 23.98 5.43 7.79
N ASP A 67 23.18 6.10 6.96
CA ASP A 67 22.27 7.14 7.41
C ASP A 67 21.03 6.52 8.06
N ASP A 68 20.33 7.34 8.84
CA ASP A 68 18.98 7.01 9.25
C ASP A 68 18.08 7.00 8.01
N GLU A 69 17.07 6.13 7.99
CA GLU A 69 16.20 5.95 6.83
C GLU A 69 14.78 6.42 7.13
N VAL A 70 14.10 6.90 6.10
CA VAL A 70 12.68 7.21 6.13
C VAL A 70 12.00 6.47 4.99
N THR A 71 10.84 5.89 5.25
CA THR A 71 10.09 5.13 4.25
C THR A 71 8.64 5.56 4.25
N TRP A 72 8.16 6.00 3.09
CA TRP A 72 6.74 6.03 2.81
C TRP A 72 6.32 4.68 2.24
N GLN A 73 5.20 4.13 2.72
CA GLN A 73 4.68 2.86 2.22
C GLN A 73 3.16 2.77 2.28
N VAL A 74 2.60 2.01 1.34
CA VAL A 74 1.18 1.65 1.28
C VAL A 74 1.09 0.13 1.38
N GLN A 75 0.36 -0.38 2.37
CA GLN A 75 0.13 -1.83 2.55
C GLN A 75 -1.36 -2.20 2.57
N ALA A 76 -2.25 -1.23 2.79
CA ALA A 76 -3.69 -1.48 2.83
C ALA A 76 -4.18 -1.86 1.43
N LEU A 77 -4.67 -3.09 1.27
CA LEU A 77 -5.14 -3.60 -0.03
C LEU A 77 -6.17 -2.70 -0.73
N PRO A 78 -7.18 -2.12 -0.03
CA PRO A 78 -8.11 -1.20 -0.68
C PRO A 78 -7.42 0.03 -1.27
N ALA A 79 -6.38 0.56 -0.60
CA ALA A 79 -5.62 1.71 -1.09
C ALA A 79 -4.70 1.31 -2.25
N LEU A 80 -4.07 0.13 -2.18
CA LEU A 80 -3.26 -0.39 -3.28
C LEU A 80 -4.10 -0.57 -4.55
N VAL A 81 -5.28 -1.18 -4.45
CA VAL A 81 -6.15 -1.44 -5.60
C VAL A 81 -6.91 -0.19 -6.06
N GLY A 82 -7.38 0.64 -5.14
CA GLY A 82 -8.25 1.78 -5.44
C GLY A 82 -7.51 3.07 -5.79
N VAL A 83 -6.25 3.21 -5.37
CA VAL A 83 -5.47 4.44 -5.58
C VAL A 83 -4.17 4.16 -6.33
N VAL A 84 -3.33 3.26 -5.80
CA VAL A 84 -1.98 3.03 -6.35
C VAL A 84 -2.01 2.40 -7.73
N VAL A 85 -2.76 1.31 -7.91
CA VAL A 85 -2.83 0.59 -9.20
C VAL A 85 -3.34 1.51 -10.32
N PRO A 86 -4.47 2.24 -10.18
CA PRO A 86 -4.93 3.16 -11.21
C PRO A 86 -3.92 4.26 -11.55
N PHE A 87 -3.27 4.84 -10.54
CA PHE A 87 -2.26 5.88 -10.76
C PHE A 87 -1.05 5.33 -11.55
N MET A 88 -0.54 4.16 -11.17
CA MET A 88 0.62 3.56 -11.84
C MET A 88 0.27 3.06 -13.25
N ASP A 89 -0.93 2.49 -13.46
CA ASP A 89 -1.42 2.13 -14.79
C ASP A 89 -1.46 3.37 -15.72
N ALA A 90 -1.81 4.54 -15.19
CA ALA A 90 -1.93 5.77 -15.96
C ALA A 90 -0.60 6.50 -16.20
N HIS A 91 0.36 6.42 -15.28
CA HIS A 91 1.51 7.33 -15.26
C HIS A 91 2.88 6.67 -15.21
N LEU A 92 3.00 5.39 -14.81
CA LEU A 92 4.31 4.76 -14.65
C LEU A 92 5.00 4.60 -16.02
N PRO A 93 6.17 5.24 -16.24
CA PRO A 93 6.79 5.26 -17.55
C PRO A 93 7.36 3.90 -17.93
N PRO A 94 7.49 3.60 -19.24
CA PRO A 94 8.16 2.40 -19.73
C PRO A 94 9.56 2.27 -19.12
N SER A 95 9.76 1.22 -18.32
CA SER A 95 10.97 1.03 -17.54
C SER A 95 11.02 -0.39 -16.97
N HIS A 96 12.19 -0.76 -16.43
CA HIS A 96 12.29 -2.00 -15.65
C HIS A 96 11.34 -2.02 -14.45
N LYS A 97 11.09 -0.86 -13.82
CA LYS A 97 10.13 -0.75 -12.71
C LYS A 97 8.69 -1.03 -13.18
N GLN A 98 8.33 -0.60 -14.39
CA GLN A 98 7.01 -0.89 -14.96
C GLN A 98 6.78 -2.41 -15.12
N MET A 99 7.80 -3.15 -15.56
CA MET A 99 7.71 -4.62 -15.62
C MET A 99 7.52 -5.23 -14.22
N GLN A 100 8.24 -4.73 -13.22
CA GLN A 100 8.05 -5.16 -11.82
C GLN A 100 6.64 -4.85 -11.31
N PHE A 101 6.13 -3.67 -11.60
CA PHE A 101 4.76 -3.27 -11.27
C PHE A 101 3.73 -4.21 -11.89
N ILE A 102 3.85 -4.52 -13.18
CA ILE A 102 2.92 -5.43 -13.88
C ILE A 102 2.95 -6.82 -13.24
N ALA A 103 4.14 -7.36 -12.98
CA ALA A 103 4.32 -8.66 -12.34
C ALA A 103 3.78 -8.70 -10.90
N TRP A 104 3.83 -7.58 -10.18
CA TRP A 104 3.28 -7.43 -8.83
C TRP A 104 1.76 -7.18 -8.81
N ARG A 105 1.25 -6.41 -9.77
CA ARG A 105 -0.16 -6.01 -9.89
C ARG A 105 -1.05 -7.23 -10.15
N ALA A 106 -0.64 -8.13 -11.03
CA ALA A 106 -1.43 -9.31 -11.38
C ALA A 106 -1.81 -10.18 -10.15
N PRO A 107 -0.86 -10.66 -9.32
CA PRO A 107 -1.20 -11.42 -8.12
C PRO A 107 -1.92 -10.60 -7.05
N LEU A 108 -1.67 -9.29 -6.94
CA LEU A 108 -2.44 -8.41 -6.05
C LEU A 108 -3.92 -8.40 -6.42
N LEU A 109 -4.24 -8.17 -7.68
CA LEU A 109 -5.63 -8.11 -8.15
C LEU A 109 -6.32 -9.47 -8.02
N GLU A 110 -5.62 -10.56 -8.37
CA GLU A 110 -6.11 -11.92 -8.16
C GLU A 110 -6.46 -12.17 -6.68
N TYR A 111 -5.52 -11.87 -5.77
CA TYR A 111 -5.73 -12.02 -4.34
C TYR A 111 -6.89 -11.14 -3.84
N TRP A 112 -6.99 -9.90 -4.32
CA TRP A 112 -8.06 -8.98 -3.96
C TRP A 112 -9.44 -9.51 -4.37
N HIS A 113 -9.62 -9.86 -5.64
CA HIS A 113 -10.91 -10.30 -6.17
C HIS A 113 -11.37 -11.64 -5.57
N HIS A 114 -10.46 -12.58 -5.38
CA HIS A 114 -10.81 -13.95 -5.01
C HIS A 114 -10.76 -14.21 -3.50
N ARG A 115 -9.96 -13.46 -2.74
CA ARG A 115 -9.78 -13.69 -1.29
C ARG A 115 -10.14 -12.48 -0.45
N ALA A 116 -9.43 -11.36 -0.61
CA ALA A 116 -9.51 -10.26 0.35
C ALA A 116 -10.82 -9.46 0.29
N ARG A 117 -11.41 -9.26 -0.89
CA ARG A 117 -12.67 -8.53 -1.06
C ARG A 117 -13.86 -9.24 -0.42
N ARG A 118 -13.73 -10.55 -0.12
CA ARG A 118 -14.78 -11.37 0.50
C ARG A 118 -14.82 -11.17 2.02
N VAL A 119 -15.02 -9.94 2.48
CA VAL A 119 -15.33 -9.71 3.88
C VAL A 119 -16.81 -10.02 4.08
N ARG A 120 -17.10 -11.22 4.60
CA ARG A 120 -18.48 -11.61 4.93
C ARG A 120 -19.04 -10.65 5.99
N PRO A 121 -20.33 -10.31 5.97
CA PRO A 121 -20.95 -9.62 7.09
C PRO A 121 -20.84 -10.46 8.36
N CYS A 122 -20.97 -9.80 9.50
CA CYS A 122 -21.09 -10.46 10.79
C CYS A 122 -22.27 -11.45 10.74
N GLY A 123 -22.07 -12.67 11.22
CA GLY A 123 -23.11 -13.70 11.31
C GLY A 123 -24.20 -13.42 12.34
N ARG A 124 -24.13 -12.27 13.05
CA ARG A 124 -25.18 -11.83 13.97
C ARG A 124 -26.30 -11.22 13.14
N ALA A 125 -27.51 -11.74 13.27
CA ALA A 125 -28.68 -11.22 12.55
C ALA A 125 -28.80 -9.70 12.70
N GLY A 126 -28.97 -9.00 11.57
CA GLY A 126 -29.09 -7.54 11.51
C GLY A 126 -27.79 -6.75 11.68
N CYS A 127 -26.61 -7.39 11.73
CA CYS A 127 -25.34 -6.68 11.86
C CYS A 127 -24.65 -6.50 10.49
N PRO A 128 -24.58 -5.26 9.94
CA PRO A 128 -23.92 -5.02 8.66
C PRO A 128 -22.38 -4.97 8.79
N ALA A 129 -21.85 -5.00 10.02
CA ALA A 129 -20.43 -4.87 10.25
C ALA A 129 -19.66 -6.06 9.65
N PRO A 130 -18.44 -5.84 9.13
CA PRO A 130 -17.63 -6.91 8.57
C PRO A 130 -17.24 -7.95 9.63
N SER A 131 -17.33 -9.23 9.26
CA SER A 131 -16.77 -10.35 10.01
C SER A 131 -15.25 -10.24 10.08
N ARG A 132 -14.70 -10.53 11.26
CA ARG A 132 -13.26 -10.49 11.55
C ARG A 132 -12.75 -11.84 12.01
N CYS A 133 -13.41 -12.45 12.99
CA CYS A 133 -13.00 -13.73 13.58
C CYS A 133 -14.24 -14.57 13.88
N LYS A 134 -14.18 -15.89 13.62
CA LYS A 134 -15.29 -16.84 13.86
C LYS A 134 -16.64 -16.39 13.29
N GLY A 135 -16.65 -15.69 12.15
CA GLY A 135 -17.88 -15.20 11.55
C GLY A 135 -18.45 -13.93 12.21
N LEU A 136 -17.81 -13.35 13.23
CA LEU A 136 -18.32 -12.20 13.97
C LEU A 136 -17.48 -10.94 13.73
N CYS A 137 -18.14 -9.77 13.79
CA CYS A 137 -17.43 -8.49 13.87
C CYS A 137 -16.73 -8.35 15.21
N ARG A 138 -15.80 -7.38 15.33
CA ARG A 138 -15.00 -7.18 16.55
C ARG A 138 -15.88 -7.02 17.81
N ARG A 139 -16.95 -6.23 17.72
CA ARG A 139 -17.91 -6.03 18.83
C ARG A 139 -18.57 -7.34 19.28
N HIS A 140 -19.18 -8.09 18.36
CA HIS A 140 -19.87 -9.33 18.71
C HIS A 140 -18.91 -10.43 19.14
N TYR A 141 -17.71 -10.48 18.57
CA TYR A 141 -16.67 -11.39 19.02
C TYR A 141 -16.32 -11.17 20.51
N TYR A 142 -16.10 -9.92 20.94
CA TYR A 142 -15.82 -9.63 22.36
C TYR A 142 -17.01 -9.90 23.28
N LEU A 143 -18.24 -9.60 22.84
CA LEU A 143 -19.44 -9.92 23.62
C LEU A 143 -19.60 -11.43 23.84
N GLU A 144 -19.18 -12.25 22.88
CA GLU A 144 -19.37 -13.70 22.91
C GLU A 144 -18.18 -14.46 23.52
N PHE A 145 -16.95 -14.00 23.29
CA PHE A 145 -15.72 -14.71 23.67
C PHE A 145 -14.77 -13.90 24.57
N GLY A 146 -15.04 -12.62 24.85
CA GLY A 146 -14.13 -11.74 25.59
C GLY A 146 -14.12 -11.94 27.11
N ARG A 147 -14.39 -13.16 27.59
CA ARG A 147 -14.28 -13.54 29.00
C ARG A 147 -12.90 -14.12 29.28
#